data_AF-A0A227JFM8-F1
#
_entry.id   AF-A0A227JFM8-F1
#
_cell.length_a   1.000
_cell.length_b   1.000
_cell.length_c   1.000
_cell.angle_alpha   90.00
_cell.angle_beta   90.00
_cell.angle_gamma   90.00
#
_symmetry.space_group_name_H-M   'P 1'
#
loop_
_entity.id
_entity.type
_entity.pdbx_description
1 polymer ?
#
loop_
_entity_poly.entity_id
_entity_poly.type
_entity_poly.pdbx_seq_one_letter_code
_entity_poly.pdbx_strand_id
1 'polypeptide(L)'
;LLLYVPQLTGGGIALIPDVTTGNYSISILVLLFIGRVVTTLLCFGSGAPGGIFAPMLALGTLFGYAFGASADVLLPTLDIEPGVFAIAGMGALFAATVRAPITGILLVIEMTNNYYLILPLIITCLGAVIVAQLLGGQPIYSQLLHRTLKNDKLRQQDLPENQAS
;
A
#
# COMPACT_ATOMS: atom_id res chain seq x y z
N LEU A 1 -3.90 -23.78 4.37
CA LEU A 1 -4.68 -22.53 4.55
C LEU A 1 -4.50 -21.56 3.38
N LEU A 2 -3.27 -21.11 3.07
CA LEU A 2 -3.02 -20.13 1.98
C LEU A 2 -3.39 -20.62 0.56
N LEU A 3 -3.29 -21.93 0.29
CA LEU A 3 -3.79 -22.52 -0.97
C LEU A 3 -5.31 -22.50 -1.11
N TYR A 4 -6.05 -22.38 0.00
CA TYR A 4 -7.52 -22.36 0.01
C TYR A 4 -8.09 -20.93 -0.02
N VAL A 5 -7.27 -19.91 0.25
CA VAL A 5 -7.68 -18.50 0.23
C VAL A 5 -6.68 -17.71 -0.63
N PRO A 6 -6.79 -17.81 -1.97
CA PRO A 6 -5.83 -17.20 -2.88
C PRO A 6 -5.75 -15.67 -2.70
N GLN A 7 -6.83 -15.04 -2.24
CA GLN A 7 -6.90 -13.59 -1.99
C GLN A 7 -5.90 -13.09 -0.92
N LEU A 8 -5.41 -13.97 -0.03
CA LEU A 8 -4.41 -13.63 0.99
C LEU A 8 -2.96 -13.71 0.47
N THR A 9 -2.77 -14.29 -0.71
CA THR A 9 -1.45 -14.52 -1.34
C THR A 9 -1.23 -13.62 -2.56
N GLY A 10 -0.02 -13.64 -3.11
CA GLY A 10 0.35 -12.90 -4.33
C GLY A 10 0.32 -11.38 -4.18
N GLY A 11 0.53 -10.67 -5.30
CA GLY A 11 0.63 -9.21 -5.33
C GLY A 11 -0.67 -8.47 -5.00
N GLY A 12 -1.83 -9.11 -5.18
CA GLY A 12 -3.13 -8.53 -4.83
C GLY A 12 -3.78 -7.65 -5.91
N ILE A 13 -3.14 -7.43 -7.06
CA ILE A 13 -3.73 -6.64 -8.16
C ILE A 13 -5.03 -7.29 -8.67
N ALA A 14 -5.08 -8.61 -8.78
CA ALA A 14 -6.27 -9.34 -9.21
C ALA A 14 -7.47 -9.16 -8.24
N LEU A 15 -7.23 -8.77 -6.99
CA LEU A 15 -8.27 -8.53 -5.99
C LEU A 15 -8.93 -7.15 -6.14
N ILE A 16 -8.22 -6.19 -6.74
CA ILE A 16 -8.65 -4.78 -6.79
C ILE A 16 -10.00 -4.62 -7.50
N PRO A 17 -10.22 -5.18 -8.72
CA PRO A 17 -11.51 -5.03 -9.41
C PRO A 17 -12.68 -5.63 -8.63
N ASP A 18 -12.48 -6.82 -8.04
CA ASP A 18 -13.51 -7.54 -7.27
C ASP A 18 -13.93 -6.77 -6.02
N VAL A 19 -12.97 -6.10 -5.37
CA VAL A 19 -13.23 -5.23 -4.21
C VAL A 19 -13.96 -3.97 -4.65
N THR A 20 -13.52 -3.30 -5.72
CA THR A 20 -14.13 -2.05 -6.18
C THR A 20 -15.58 -2.21 -6.64
N THR A 21 -15.97 -3.41 -7.09
CA THR A 21 -17.33 -3.73 -7.54
C THR A 21 -18.27 -4.14 -6.40
N GLY A 22 -17.78 -4.24 -5.17
CA GLY A 22 -18.60 -4.45 -3.98
C GLY A 22 -19.03 -5.89 -3.69
N ASN A 23 -18.27 -6.86 -4.20
CA ASN A 23 -18.56 -8.28 -3.97
C ASN A 23 -18.24 -8.78 -2.54
N TYR A 24 -17.76 -7.91 -1.65
CA TYR A 24 -17.28 -8.30 -0.32
C TYR A 24 -17.98 -7.54 0.80
N SER A 25 -18.40 -8.27 1.83
CA SER A 25 -18.86 -7.68 3.09
C SER A 25 -17.71 -7.04 3.87
N ILE A 26 -18.03 -6.02 4.69
CA ILE A 26 -17.04 -5.30 5.52
C ILE A 26 -16.21 -6.24 6.40
N SER A 27 -16.82 -7.28 6.97
CA SER A 27 -16.14 -8.30 7.78
C SER A 27 -15.04 -9.03 7.01
N ILE A 28 -15.33 -9.42 5.76
CA ILE A 28 -14.37 -10.09 4.88
C ILE A 28 -13.24 -9.13 4.48
N LEU A 29 -13.57 -7.87 4.19
CA LEU A 29 -12.57 -6.85 3.85
C LEU A 29 -11.57 -6.62 4.98
N VAL A 30 -12.04 -6.53 6.24
CA VAL A 30 -11.17 -6.40 7.41
C VAL A 30 -10.29 -7.64 7.58
N LEU A 31 -10.85 -8.84 7.41
CA LEU A 31 -10.09 -10.09 7.48
C LEU A 31 -9.01 -10.17 6.40
N LEU A 32 -9.36 -9.82 5.15
CA LEU A 32 -8.41 -9.77 4.04
C LEU A 32 -7.32 -8.72 4.28
N PHE A 33 -7.69 -7.54 4.78
CA PHE A 33 -6.74 -6.48 5.09
C PHE A 33 -5.71 -6.94 6.14
N ILE A 34 -6.16 -7.44 7.29
CA ILE A 34 -5.27 -7.92 8.36
C ILE A 34 -4.41 -9.07 7.85
N GLY A 35 -5.01 -10.06 7.19
CA GLY A 35 -4.28 -11.19 6.65
C GLY A 35 -3.21 -10.77 5.65
N ARG A 36 -3.52 -9.82 4.74
CA ARG A 36 -2.56 -9.30 3.76
C ARG A 36 -1.47 -8.44 4.38
N VAL A 37 -1.75 -7.69 5.44
CA VAL A 37 -0.70 -6.97 6.19
C VAL A 37 0.31 -7.97 6.74
N VAL A 38 -0.17 -9.03 7.40
CA VAL A 38 0.69 -10.07 7.97
C VAL A 38 1.49 -10.79 6.87
N THR A 39 0.86 -11.23 5.78
CA THR A 39 1.59 -11.94 4.71
C THR A 39 2.58 -11.03 4.00
N THR A 40 2.24 -9.76 3.77
CA THR A 40 3.17 -8.79 3.15
C THR A 40 4.39 -8.53 4.03
N LEU A 41 4.19 -8.35 5.34
CA LEU A 41 5.29 -8.15 6.28
C LEU A 41 6.20 -9.38 6.39
N LEU A 42 5.63 -10.60 6.43
CA LEU A 42 6.40 -11.84 6.47
C LEU A 42 7.19 -12.05 5.17
N CYS A 43 6.55 -11.86 4.01
CA CYS A 43 7.21 -12.03 2.70
C CYS A 43 8.33 -11.00 2.52
N PHE A 44 8.05 -9.72 2.76
CA PHE A 44 9.06 -8.67 2.58
C PHE A 44 10.15 -8.72 3.65
N GLY A 45 9.79 -8.98 4.90
CA GLY A 45 10.73 -9.08 6.02
C GLY A 45 11.66 -10.29 5.93
N SER A 46 11.29 -11.34 5.20
CA SER A 46 12.15 -12.52 5.00
C SER A 46 13.31 -12.27 4.02
N GLY A 47 13.31 -11.16 3.29
CA GLY A 47 14.32 -10.86 2.27
C GLY A 47 14.13 -11.65 0.97
N ALA A 48 12.97 -12.28 0.78
CA ALA A 48 12.63 -12.91 -0.50
C ALA A 48 12.67 -11.86 -1.63
N PRO A 49 13.16 -12.21 -2.83
CA PRO A 49 13.23 -11.29 -3.95
C PRO A 49 11.81 -10.89 -4.39
N GLY A 50 11.45 -9.63 -4.15
CA GLY A 50 10.13 -9.11 -4.47
C GLY A 50 9.95 -7.64 -4.07
N GLY A 51 8.94 -6.99 -4.65
CA GLY A 51 8.58 -5.61 -4.34
C GLY A 51 7.37 -5.51 -3.41
N ILE A 52 7.33 -4.46 -2.59
CA ILE A 52 6.16 -4.11 -1.74
C ILE A 52 5.07 -3.34 -2.49
N PHE A 53 5.35 -2.94 -3.73
CA PHE A 53 4.53 -2.04 -4.52
C PHE A 53 3.08 -2.52 -4.71
N ALA A 54 2.89 -3.66 -5.37
CA ALA A 54 1.56 -4.21 -5.65
C ALA A 54 0.76 -4.54 -4.36
N PRO A 55 1.37 -5.15 -3.33
CA PRO A 55 0.70 -5.36 -2.05
C PRO A 55 0.19 -4.07 -1.40
N MET A 56 0.95 -2.96 -1.47
CA MET A 56 0.51 -1.67 -0.93
C MET A 56 -0.73 -1.14 -1.66
N LEU A 57 -0.80 -1.27 -2.99
CA LEU A 57 -1.99 -0.86 -3.74
C LEU A 57 -3.22 -1.66 -3.28
N ALA A 58 -3.10 -2.98 -3.20
CA ALA A 58 -4.20 -3.85 -2.76
C ALA A 58 -4.65 -3.55 -1.32
N LEU A 59 -3.71 -3.31 -0.40
CA LEU A 59 -4.02 -2.92 0.98
C LEU A 59 -4.74 -1.57 1.04
N GLY A 60 -4.29 -0.59 0.25
CA GLY A 60 -4.93 0.71 0.11
C GLY A 60 -6.36 0.60 -0.43
N THR A 61 -6.58 -0.26 -1.43
CA THR A 61 -7.91 -0.54 -1.98
C THR A 61 -8.84 -1.14 -0.95
N LEU A 62 -8.39 -2.16 -0.21
CA LEU A 62 -9.18 -2.83 0.83
C LEU A 62 -9.58 -1.85 1.93
N PHE A 63 -8.62 -1.07 2.43
CA PHE A 63 -8.89 -0.08 3.48
C PHE A 63 -9.81 1.04 2.97
N GLY A 64 -9.55 1.56 1.78
CA GLY A 64 -10.37 2.60 1.15
C GLY A 64 -11.81 2.15 0.94
N TYR A 65 -12.03 0.93 0.42
CA TYR A 65 -13.38 0.41 0.25
C TYR A 65 -14.09 0.22 1.59
N ALA A 66 -13.41 -0.37 2.59
CA ALA A 66 -13.98 -0.55 3.92
C ALA A 66 -14.37 0.79 4.55
N PHE A 67 -13.55 1.83 4.37
CA PHE A 67 -13.86 3.18 4.79
C PHE A 67 -15.09 3.73 4.06
N GLY A 68 -15.13 3.65 2.73
CA GLY A 68 -16.27 4.12 1.93
C GLY A 68 -17.57 3.41 2.29
N ALA A 69 -17.54 2.08 2.46
CA ALA A 69 -18.70 1.29 2.86
C ALA A 69 -19.18 1.65 4.27
N SER A 70 -18.26 1.94 5.19
CA SER A 70 -18.63 2.44 6.52
C SER A 70 -19.21 3.85 6.48
N ALA A 71 -18.69 4.72 5.62
CA ALA A 71 -19.18 6.08 5.44
C ALA A 71 -20.59 6.10 4.84
N ASP A 72 -20.86 5.24 3.85
CA ASP A 72 -22.18 5.09 3.23
C ASP A 72 -23.26 4.69 4.26
N VAL A 73 -22.93 3.74 5.16
CA VAL A 73 -23.84 3.33 6.25
C VAL A 73 -24.07 4.47 7.26
N LEU A 74 -23.07 5.27 7.55
CA LEU A 74 -23.16 6.37 8.53
C LEU A 74 -23.83 7.62 7.97
N LEU A 75 -23.71 7.87 6.66
CA LEU A 75 -24.16 9.08 5.97
C LEU A 75 -24.96 8.71 4.71
N PRO A 76 -26.10 8.00 4.83
CA PRO A 76 -26.85 7.48 3.69
C PRO A 76 -27.45 8.58 2.79
N THR A 77 -27.47 9.83 3.26
CA THR A 77 -27.99 10.98 2.49
C THR A 77 -26.99 11.54 1.48
N LEU A 78 -25.74 11.06 1.47
CA LEU A 78 -24.67 11.60 0.64
C LEU A 78 -24.39 10.78 -0.63
N ASP A 79 -25.19 9.74 -0.92
CA ASP A 79 -25.05 8.84 -2.08
C ASP A 79 -23.59 8.42 -2.31
N ILE A 80 -22.96 7.89 -1.25
CA ILE A 80 -21.53 7.59 -1.23
C ILE A 80 -21.28 6.31 -2.03
N GLU A 81 -20.44 6.39 -3.05
CA GLU A 81 -19.99 5.21 -3.78
C GLU A 81 -18.68 4.66 -3.17
N PRO A 82 -18.68 3.50 -2.48
CA PRO A 82 -17.49 2.99 -1.79
C PRO A 82 -16.29 2.72 -2.72
N GLY A 83 -16.55 2.43 -4.00
CA GLY A 83 -15.53 2.22 -5.02
C GLY A 83 -14.62 3.44 -5.22
N VAL A 84 -15.14 4.67 -5.06
CA VAL A 84 -14.36 5.90 -5.15
C VAL A 84 -13.30 5.96 -4.05
N PHE A 85 -13.66 5.57 -2.83
CA PHE A 85 -12.76 5.53 -1.68
C PHE A 85 -11.73 4.41 -1.81
N ALA A 86 -12.11 3.29 -2.41
CA ALA A 86 -11.17 2.21 -2.73
C ALA A 86 -10.06 2.68 -3.68
N ILE A 87 -10.42 3.41 -4.74
CA ILE A 87 -9.45 3.96 -5.70
C ILE A 87 -8.61 5.06 -5.04
N ALA A 88 -9.22 5.96 -4.26
CA ALA A 88 -8.49 6.98 -3.52
C ALA A 88 -7.49 6.38 -2.51
N GLY A 89 -7.91 5.35 -1.77
CA GLY A 89 -7.08 4.63 -0.80
C GLY A 89 -5.93 3.85 -1.43
N MET A 90 -6.15 3.27 -2.63
CA MET A 90 -5.15 2.56 -3.43
C MET A 90 -3.88 3.41 -3.62
N GLY A 91 -4.06 4.67 -4.05
CA GLY A 91 -2.95 5.61 -4.25
C GLY A 91 -2.40 6.16 -2.94
N ALA A 92 -3.26 6.37 -1.94
CA ALA A 92 -2.89 7.02 -0.69
C ALA A 92 -1.86 6.24 0.12
N LEU A 93 -2.02 4.92 0.25
CA LEU A 93 -1.07 4.10 1.01
C LEU A 93 0.31 4.08 0.34
N PHE A 94 0.34 3.98 -1.00
CA PHE A 94 1.58 4.10 -1.77
C PHE A 94 2.23 5.48 -1.58
N ALA A 95 1.45 6.56 -1.76
CA ALA A 95 1.94 7.94 -1.64
C ALA A 95 2.54 8.21 -0.25
N ALA A 96 1.83 7.81 0.82
CA ALA A 96 2.29 7.98 2.19
C ALA A 96 3.58 7.19 2.49
N THR A 97 3.68 5.95 2.01
CA THR A 97 4.81 5.07 2.32
C THR A 97 6.06 5.41 1.50
N VAL A 98 5.88 5.69 0.21
CA VAL A 98 6.97 5.94 -0.74
C VAL A 98 7.39 7.41 -0.79
N ARG A 99 6.52 8.34 -0.38
CA ARG A 99 6.69 9.80 -0.53
C ARG A 99 6.76 10.26 -1.98
N ALA A 100 5.98 9.62 -2.85
CA ALA A 100 5.84 9.99 -4.25
C ALA A 100 4.35 10.18 -4.61
N PRO A 101 3.68 11.25 -4.14
CA PRO A 101 2.24 11.43 -4.34
C PRO A 101 1.86 11.56 -5.82
N ILE A 102 2.61 12.33 -6.62
CA ILE A 102 2.33 12.50 -8.06
C ILE A 102 2.40 11.15 -8.79
N THR A 103 3.45 10.36 -8.51
CA THR A 103 3.61 9.01 -9.07
C THR A 103 2.44 8.11 -8.67
N GLY A 104 2.02 8.14 -7.39
CA GLY A 104 0.89 7.35 -6.92
C GLY A 104 -0.42 7.70 -7.62
N ILE A 105 -0.70 9.00 -7.76
CA ILE A 105 -1.90 9.49 -8.43
C ILE A 105 -1.92 9.08 -9.90
N LEU A 106 -0.84 9.35 -10.65
CA LEU A 106 -0.75 9.00 -12.07
C LEU A 106 -0.88 7.50 -12.29
N LEU A 107 -0.23 6.70 -11.45
CA LEU A 107 -0.27 5.26 -11.55
C LEU A 107 -1.69 4.71 -11.37
N VAL A 108 -2.41 5.18 -10.35
CA VAL A 108 -3.79 4.73 -10.12
C VAL A 108 -4.70 5.17 -11.27
N ILE A 109 -4.51 6.38 -11.79
CA ILE A 109 -5.24 6.85 -12.96
C ILE A 109 -4.98 5.97 -14.18
N GLU A 110 -3.72 5.64 -14.47
CA GLU A 110 -3.36 4.78 -15.60
C GLU A 110 -3.93 3.36 -15.44
N MET A 111 -3.87 2.78 -14.24
CA MET A 111 -4.39 1.43 -13.98
C MET A 111 -5.92 1.35 -14.04
N THR A 112 -6.61 2.41 -13.61
CA THR A 112 -8.09 2.44 -13.54
C THR A 112 -8.73 3.09 -14.76
N ASN A 113 -7.95 3.83 -15.55
CA ASN A 113 -8.41 4.66 -16.66
C ASN A 113 -9.58 5.61 -16.29
N ASN A 114 -9.65 6.05 -15.03
CA ASN A 114 -10.74 6.88 -14.50
C ASN A 114 -10.25 8.25 -14.02
N TYR A 115 -10.21 9.20 -14.94
CA TYR A 115 -9.76 10.57 -14.68
C TYR A 115 -10.74 11.40 -13.83
N TYR A 116 -12.01 11.01 -13.74
CA TYR A 116 -13.00 11.73 -12.93
C TYR A 116 -12.65 11.70 -11.43
N LEU A 117 -11.87 10.71 -10.99
CA LEU A 117 -11.46 10.52 -9.60
C LEU A 117 -10.16 11.24 -9.23
N ILE A 118 -9.62 12.08 -10.12
CA ILE A 118 -8.36 12.79 -9.91
C ILE A 118 -8.38 13.69 -8.67
N LEU A 119 -9.49 14.40 -8.43
CA LEU A 119 -9.64 15.29 -7.29
C LEU A 119 -9.62 14.52 -5.95
N PRO A 120 -10.47 13.49 -5.74
CA PRO A 120 -10.38 12.61 -4.58
C PRO A 120 -8.99 12.01 -4.37
N LEU A 121 -8.34 11.57 -5.45
CA LEU A 121 -6.99 11.00 -5.41
C LEU A 121 -5.96 12.02 -4.91
N ILE A 122 -5.96 13.23 -5.46
CA ILE A 122 -5.03 14.30 -5.04
C ILE A 122 -5.20 14.60 -3.55
N ILE A 123 -6.44 14.83 -3.10
CA ILE A 123 -6.74 15.18 -1.71
C ILE A 123 -6.29 14.06 -0.77
N THR A 124 -6.62 12.82 -1.10
CA THR A 124 -6.31 11.66 -0.24
C THR A 124 -4.81 11.36 -0.23
N CYS A 125 -4.13 11.40 -1.38
CA CYS A 125 -2.70 11.15 -1.47
C CYS A 125 -1.88 12.24 -0.77
N LEU A 126 -2.19 13.52 -0.99
CA LEU A 126 -1.51 14.62 -0.31
C LEU A 126 -1.80 14.61 1.19
N GLY A 127 -3.05 14.39 1.59
CA GLY A 127 -3.44 14.26 2.99
C GLY A 127 -2.68 13.13 3.69
N ALA A 128 -2.60 11.96 3.05
CA ALA A 128 -1.85 10.82 3.59
C ALA A 128 -0.35 11.11 3.69
N VAL A 129 0.24 11.82 2.71
CA VAL A 129 1.64 12.24 2.76
C VAL A 129 1.87 13.19 3.94
N ILE A 130 1.07 14.24 4.07
CA ILE A 130 1.17 15.23 5.15
C ILE A 130 1.03 14.56 6.51
N VAL A 131 0.00 13.75 6.71
CA VAL A 131 -0.23 13.05 7.99
C VAL A 131 0.98 12.19 8.34
N ALA A 132 1.48 11.41 7.40
CA ALA A 132 2.63 10.57 7.69
C ALA A 132 3.91 11.39 7.91
N GLN A 133 4.05 12.60 7.36
CA GLN A 133 5.19 13.50 7.66
C GLN A 133 5.07 14.07 9.07
N LEU A 134 3.86 14.49 9.48
CA LEU A 134 3.58 14.99 10.82
C LEU A 134 3.86 13.93 11.89
N LEU A 135 3.61 12.66 11.58
CA LEU A 135 3.93 11.51 12.44
C LEU A 135 5.43 11.11 12.41
N GLY A 136 6.29 11.85 11.70
CA GLY A 136 7.73 11.59 11.61
C GLY A 136 8.12 10.43 10.68
N GLY A 137 7.19 9.93 9.86
CA GLY A 137 7.43 8.82 8.95
C GLY A 137 8.38 9.18 7.80
N GLN A 138 9.38 8.34 7.56
CA GLN A 138 10.40 8.53 6.52
C GLN A 138 10.07 7.72 5.24
N PRO A 139 10.49 8.17 4.04
CA PRO A 139 10.28 7.41 2.80
C PRO A 139 10.90 6.02 2.88
N ILE A 140 10.12 4.98 2.58
CA ILE A 140 10.55 3.59 2.77
C ILE A 140 11.79 3.23 1.97
N TYR A 141 11.89 3.65 0.70
CA TYR A 141 13.04 3.31 -0.13
C TYR A 141 14.31 4.03 0.31
N SER A 142 14.21 5.26 0.82
CA SER A 142 15.34 5.95 1.44
C SER A 142 15.81 5.21 2.69
N GLN A 143 14.89 4.76 3.54
CA GLN A 143 15.22 3.98 4.74
C GLN A 143 15.89 2.64 4.41
N LEU A 144 15.39 1.93 3.41
CA LEU A 144 15.99 0.69 2.93
C LEU A 144 17.41 0.93 2.40
N LEU A 145 17.60 1.97 1.58
CA LEU A 145 18.92 2.34 1.07
C LEU A 145 19.90 2.68 2.20
N HIS A 146 19.49 3.48 3.17
CA HIS A 146 20.32 3.82 4.33
C HIS A 146 20.73 2.58 5.14
N ARG A 147 19.81 1.61 5.30
CA ARG A 147 20.11 0.34 5.98
C ARG A 147 21.12 -0.49 5.20
N THR A 148 20.97 -0.60 3.88
CA THR A 148 21.92 -1.32 3.02
C THR A 148 23.31 -0.70 3.11
N LEU A 149 23.44 0.62 2.92
CA LEU A 149 24.72 1.32 3.01
C LEU A 149 25.38 1.21 4.38
N LYS A 150 24.59 1.19 5.46
CA LYS A 150 25.10 0.98 6.83
C LYS A 150 25.66 -0.43 6.99
N ASN A 151 24.92 -1.45 6.54
CA ASN A 151 25.35 -2.84 6.64
C ASN A 151 26.60 -3.12 5.80
N ASP A 152 26.72 -2.52 4.62
CA ASP A 152 27.90 -2.66 3.77
C ASP A 152 29.16 -2.06 4.42
N LYS A 153 29.04 -0.89 5.07
CA LYS A 153 30.16 -0.28 5.82
C LYS A 153 30.63 -1.14 6.98
N LEU A 154 29.71 -1.72 7.74
CA LEU A 154 30.04 -2.64 8.83
C LEU A 154 30.78 -3.86 8.28
N ARG A 155 30.29 -4.45 7.18
CA ARG A 155 30.94 -5.59 6.53
C ARG A 155 32.35 -5.27 6.01
N GLN A 156 32.61 -4.04 5.60
CA GLN A 156 33.95 -3.60 5.17
C GLN A 156 34.91 -3.39 6.34
N GLN A 157 34.42 -2.93 7.50
CA GLN A 157 35.24 -2.77 8.71
C GLN A 157 35.63 -4.11 9.35
N ASP A 158 34.81 -5.15 9.17
CA ASP A 158 35.08 -6.49 9.70
C ASP A 158 36.03 -7.32 8.81
N LEU A 159 36.50 -6.79 7.68
CA LEU A 159 37.49 -7.46 6.83
C LEU A 159 38.89 -7.35 7.48
N PRO A 160 39.62 -8.46 7.68
CA PRO A 160 40.96 -8.42 8.25
C PRO A 160 41.90 -7.60 7.35
N GLU A 161 42.71 -6.71 7.95
CA GLU A 161 43.70 -5.81 7.28
C GLU A 161 44.80 -6.54 6.46
N ASN A 162 44.74 -7.87 6.32
CA ASN A 162 45.88 -8.68 5.89
C ASN A 162 45.76 -9.22 4.45
N GLN A 163 45.46 -8.33 3.49
CA GLN A 163 45.67 -8.60 2.05
C GLN A 163 46.31 -7.42 1.30
N ALA A 164 46.90 -6.45 2.02
CA ALA A 164 47.69 -5.37 1.44
C ALA A 164 49.17 -5.49 1.90
N SER A 165 49.82 -6.57 1.49
CA SER A 165 51.29 -6.73 1.54
C SER A 165 51.76 -7.50 0.32
#